data_AF-A0A2V7DMU3-F1
#
_entry.id   AF-A0A2V7DMU3-F1
#
_cell.length_a   1.000
_cell.length_b   1.000
_cell.length_c   1.000
_cell.angle_alpha   90.00
_cell.angle_beta   90.00
_cell.angle_gamma   90.00
#
_symmetry.space_group_name_H-M   'P 1'
#
loop_
_entity.id
_entity.type
_entity.pdbx_description
1 polymer ?
#
loop_
_entity_poly.entity_id
_entity_poly.type
_entity_poly.pdbx_seq_one_letter_code
_entity_poly.pdbx_strand_id
1 'polypeptide(L)'
;MPGNVARRRALLVAALVAVRVKSREPEINLIHAWLDSWTGLGLVVVGMARRGYDLALTGYPQGWRATFLHRSHALHPWVGQVISWWPTPWRAVQEAAWRALHAPVAQDYSVIDETPR
;
A
#
# COMPACT_ATOMS: atom_id res chain seq x y z
N MET A 1 4.43 -8.53 23.18
CA MET A 1 5.37 -9.40 22.44
C MET A 1 5.74 -8.76 21.09
N PRO A 2 6.93 -8.15 20.97
CA PRO A 2 7.38 -7.43 19.77
C PRO A 2 7.50 -8.30 18.49
N GLY A 3 7.68 -9.62 18.63
CA GLY A 3 7.82 -10.53 17.48
C GLY A 3 6.58 -10.68 16.58
N ASN A 4 5.38 -10.43 17.11
CA ASN A 4 4.13 -10.59 16.34
C ASN A 4 3.96 -9.46 15.31
N VAL A 5 4.35 -8.23 15.66
CA VAL A 5 4.28 -7.06 14.77
C VAL A 5 5.27 -7.20 13.60
N ALA A 6 6.51 -7.63 13.90
CA ALA A 6 7.52 -7.89 12.87
C ALA A 6 7.08 -9.00 11.91
N ARG A 7 6.55 -10.13 12.43
CA ARG A 7 6.02 -11.22 11.60
C ARG A 7 4.86 -10.77 10.72
N ARG A 8 3.91 -10.01 11.25
CA ARG A 8 2.80 -9.43 10.48
C ARG A 8 3.28 -8.44 9.42
N ARG A 9 4.44 -7.81 9.59
CA ARG A 9 5.08 -6.94 8.59
C ARG A 9 5.70 -7.76 7.47
N ALA A 10 6.45 -8.79 7.83
CA ALA A 10 7.01 -9.72 6.86
C ALA A 10 5.90 -10.34 5.99
N LEU A 11 4.77 -10.73 6.57
CA LEU A 11 3.65 -11.31 5.82
C LEU A 11 3.01 -10.34 4.82
N LEU A 12 2.78 -9.08 5.22
CA LEU A 12 2.23 -8.08 4.29
C LEU A 12 3.21 -7.81 3.14
N VAL A 13 4.49 -7.65 3.45
CA VAL A 13 5.53 -7.44 2.43
C VAL A 13 5.64 -8.66 1.51
N ALA A 14 5.63 -9.87 2.05
CA ALA A 14 5.68 -11.11 1.28
C ALA A 14 4.49 -11.24 0.33
N ALA A 15 3.27 -10.92 0.78
CA ALA A 15 2.09 -10.89 -0.08
C ALA A 15 2.25 -9.89 -1.24
N LEU A 16 2.76 -8.68 -0.95
CA LEU A 16 2.99 -7.67 -1.99
C LEU A 16 4.14 -8.02 -2.94
N VAL A 17 5.14 -8.77 -2.49
CA VAL A 17 6.19 -9.33 -3.35
C VAL A 17 5.60 -10.42 -4.24
N ALA A 18 4.76 -11.32 -3.70
CA ALA A 18 4.15 -12.41 -4.47
C ALA A 18 3.35 -11.87 -5.67
N VAL A 19 2.58 -10.80 -5.49
CA VAL A 19 1.86 -10.07 -6.56
C VAL A 19 2.76 -9.58 -7.70
N ARG A 20 4.06 -9.39 -7.44
CA ARG A 20 5.04 -8.90 -8.40
C ARG A 20 5.84 -10.01 -9.06
N VAL A 21 5.80 -11.24 -8.53
CA VAL A 21 6.47 -12.39 -9.14
C VAL A 21 5.72 -12.79 -10.40
N LYS A 22 6.34 -12.52 -11.56
CA LYS A 22 5.87 -13.01 -12.86
C LYS A 22 6.35 -14.44 -13.04
N SER A 23 5.50 -15.39 -12.67
CA SER A 23 5.73 -16.82 -12.88
C SER A 23 4.46 -17.47 -13.42
N ARG A 24 4.61 -18.49 -14.26
CA ARG A 24 3.49 -19.27 -14.81
C ARG A 24 3.17 -20.51 -13.95
N GLU A 25 3.91 -20.70 -12.85
CA GLU A 25 3.70 -21.84 -11.95
C GLU A 25 2.29 -21.81 -11.35
N PRO A 26 1.59 -22.96 -11.27
CA PRO A 26 0.22 -23.04 -10.77
C PRO A 26 0.05 -22.46 -9.37
N GLU A 27 1.02 -22.67 -8.48
CA GLU A 27 1.00 -22.19 -7.10
C GLU A 27 1.05 -20.65 -7.03
N ILE A 28 1.82 -20.04 -7.92
CA ILE A 28 1.92 -18.57 -8.02
C ILE A 28 0.61 -18.01 -8.58
N ASN A 29 -0.01 -18.68 -9.55
CA ASN A 29 -1.33 -18.29 -10.07
C ASN A 29 -2.42 -18.36 -9.00
N LEU A 30 -2.38 -19.37 -8.13
CA LEU A 30 -3.31 -19.49 -7.00
C LEU A 30 -3.15 -18.32 -6.01
N ILE A 31 -1.90 -17.93 -5.71
CA ILE A 31 -1.63 -16.78 -4.84
C ILE A 31 -2.14 -15.48 -5.48
N HIS A 32 -1.89 -15.26 -6.77
CA HIS A 32 -2.42 -14.10 -7.49
C HIS A 32 -3.95 -14.08 -7.47
N ALA A 33 -4.61 -15.19 -7.80
CA ALA A 33 -6.06 -15.29 -7.79
C ALA A 33 -6.66 -14.99 -6.41
N TRP A 34 -6.01 -15.44 -5.34
CA TRP A 34 -6.44 -15.14 -3.99
C TRP A 34 -6.23 -13.65 -3.63
N LEU A 35 -5.10 -13.05 -4.00
CA LEU A 35 -4.81 -11.63 -3.75
C LEU A 35 -5.64 -10.69 -4.63
N ASP A 36 -6.09 -11.16 -5.79
CA ASP A 36 -6.97 -10.48 -6.74
C ASP A 36 -8.46 -10.75 -6.44
N SER A 37 -8.79 -10.80 -5.15
CA SER A 37 -10.14 -10.95 -4.63
C SER A 37 -10.46 -9.87 -3.61
N TRP A 38 -11.74 -9.66 -3.31
CA TRP A 38 -12.17 -8.76 -2.24
C TRP A 38 -11.60 -9.16 -0.87
N THR A 39 -11.49 -10.45 -0.60
CA THR A 39 -10.87 -10.97 0.63
C THR A 39 -9.38 -10.61 0.70
N GLY A 40 -8.64 -10.81 -0.39
CA GLY A 40 -7.24 -10.44 -0.50
C GLY A 40 -7.02 -8.93 -0.32
N LEU A 41 -7.85 -8.12 -0.99
CA LEU A 41 -7.85 -6.66 -0.84
C LEU A 41 -8.09 -6.26 0.61
N GLY A 42 -9.11 -6.81 1.27
CA GLY A 42 -9.42 -6.51 2.67
C GLY A 42 -8.26 -6.83 3.61
N LEU A 43 -7.53 -7.92 3.39
CA LEU A 43 -6.37 -8.28 4.19
C LEU A 43 -5.21 -7.29 4.02
N VAL A 44 -4.97 -6.81 2.81
CA VAL A 44 -3.99 -5.74 2.55
C VAL A 44 -4.40 -4.46 3.28
N VAL A 45 -5.67 -4.06 3.16
CA VAL A 45 -6.22 -2.85 3.79
C VAL A 45 -6.09 -2.90 5.31
N VAL A 46 -6.51 -4.00 5.94
CA VAL A 46 -6.37 -4.19 7.39
C VAL A 46 -4.89 -4.20 7.81
N GLY A 47 -4.01 -4.79 6.99
CA GLY A 47 -2.57 -4.76 7.19
C GLY A 47 -2.00 -3.34 7.18
N MET A 48 -2.46 -2.49 6.27
CA MET A 48 -2.06 -1.09 6.16
C MET A 48 -2.66 -0.22 7.28
N ALA A 49 -3.93 -0.41 7.65
CA ALA A 49 -4.59 0.30 8.75
C ALA A 49 -3.86 0.10 10.09
N ARG A 50 -3.43 -1.13 10.38
CA ARG A 50 -2.61 -1.43 11.58
C ARG A 50 -1.26 -0.73 11.59
N ARG A 51 -0.77 -0.29 10.43
CA ARG A 51 0.47 0.48 10.26
C ARG A 51 0.23 1.98 10.22
N GLY A 52 -1.01 2.42 10.50
CA GLY A 52 -1.34 3.83 10.54
C GLY A 52 -1.75 4.41 9.19
N TYR A 53 -2.05 3.60 8.18
CA TYR A 53 -2.51 4.12 6.88
C TYR A 53 -4.02 3.97 6.68
N ASP A 54 -4.66 5.03 6.22
CA ASP A 54 -6.05 5.03 5.75
C ASP A 54 -6.10 4.90 4.21
N LEU A 55 -7.11 4.20 3.68
CA LEU A 55 -7.27 3.97 2.23
C LEU A 55 -8.35 4.88 1.65
N ALA A 56 -8.01 5.57 0.56
CA ALA A 56 -8.98 6.05 -0.42
C ALA A 56 -8.88 5.17 -1.69
N LEU A 57 -10.00 4.57 -2.10
CA LEU A 57 -10.11 3.78 -3.33
C LEU A 57 -11.27 4.33 -4.15
N THR A 58 -10.99 4.72 -5.40
CA THR A 58 -11.98 5.35 -6.28
C THR A 58 -11.92 4.73 -7.66
N GLY A 59 -13.10 4.36 -8.18
CA GLY A 59 -13.29 3.90 -9.55
C GLY A 59 -13.68 5.06 -10.46
N TYR A 60 -13.04 5.14 -11.62
CA TYR A 60 -13.28 6.11 -12.68
C TYR A 60 -13.48 5.37 -14.01
N PRO A 61 -14.00 6.03 -15.07
CA PRO A 61 -14.11 5.43 -16.39
C PRO A 61 -12.76 4.91 -16.95
N GLN A 62 -11.65 5.53 -16.56
CA GLN A 62 -10.30 5.15 -16.98
C GLN A 62 -9.71 3.98 -16.16
N GLY A 63 -10.38 3.56 -15.08
CA GLY A 63 -9.94 2.51 -14.17
C GLY A 63 -9.93 2.95 -12.72
N TRP A 64 -9.10 2.29 -11.91
CA TRP A 64 -9.07 2.44 -10.45
C TRP A 64 -7.85 3.23 -10.00
N ARG A 65 -8.04 4.04 -8.95
CA ARG A 65 -6.95 4.66 -8.18
C ARG A 65 -7.10 4.38 -6.71
N ALA A 66 -5.96 4.11 -6.09
CA ALA A 66 -5.83 3.91 -4.66
C ALA A 66 -4.76 4.85 -4.08
N THR A 67 -5.03 5.37 -2.89
CA THR A 67 -4.11 6.19 -2.11
C THR A 67 -4.12 5.69 -0.67
N PHE A 68 -2.95 5.41 -0.12
CA PHE A 68 -2.77 5.16 1.32
C PHE A 68 -2.18 6.40 2.00
N LEU A 69 -2.91 7.00 2.93
CA LEU A 69 -2.47 8.17 3.68
C LEU A 69 -2.04 7.76 5.09
N HIS A 70 -0.82 8.11 5.50
CA HIS A 70 -0.38 7.83 6.87
C HIS A 70 -0.97 8.85 7.84
N ARG A 71 -1.57 8.37 8.94
CA ARG A 71 -2.26 9.20 9.95
C ARG A 71 -1.35 10.22 10.64
N SER A 72 -0.03 10.00 10.69
CA SER A 72 0.91 10.98 11.25
C SER A 72 1.38 12.04 10.24
N HIS A 73 1.07 11.89 8.94
CA HIS A 73 1.59 12.77 7.87
C HIS A 73 0.47 13.25 6.94
N ALA A 74 -0.65 13.71 7.52
CA ALA A 74 -1.79 14.25 6.78
C ALA A 74 -1.43 15.43 5.84
N LEU A 75 -0.31 16.10 6.10
CA LEU A 75 0.18 17.24 5.31
C LEU A 75 0.92 16.84 4.01
N HIS A 76 1.22 15.54 3.79
CA HIS A 76 1.93 15.08 2.58
C HIS A 76 1.23 13.90 1.87
N PRO A 77 0.00 14.09 1.34
CA PRO A 77 -0.82 13.02 0.76
C PRO A 77 -0.25 12.41 -0.54
N TRP A 78 0.76 13.04 -1.16
CA TRP A 78 1.33 12.66 -2.45
C TRP A 78 2.17 11.36 -2.41
N VAL A 79 2.65 10.96 -1.24
CA VAL A 79 3.64 9.88 -1.08
C VAL A 79 3.02 8.48 -1.22
N GLY A 80 1.74 8.32 -0.86
CA GLY A 80 1.01 7.06 -0.98
C GLY A 80 0.06 6.97 -2.18
N GLN A 81 0.07 7.97 -3.06
CA GLN A 81 -0.85 8.07 -4.19
C GLN A 81 -0.29 7.35 -5.42
N VAL A 82 -1.08 6.47 -6.01
CA VAL A 82 -0.79 5.96 -7.35
C VAL A 82 -1.23 7.01 -8.37
N ILE A 83 -0.30 7.44 -9.23
CA ILE A 83 -0.56 8.47 -10.26
C ILE A 83 -1.22 7.83 -11.51
N SER A 84 -0.97 6.54 -11.75
CA SER A 84 -1.51 5.78 -12.87
C SER A 84 -2.86 5.11 -12.55
N TRP A 85 -3.68 4.95 -13.59
CA TRP A 85 -4.91 4.14 -13.54
C TRP A 85 -4.57 2.65 -13.60
N TRP A 86 -5.23 1.84 -12.78
CA TRP A 86 -5.15 0.39 -12.86
C TRP A 86 -6.46 -0.23 -13.36
N PRO A 87 -6.43 -1.29 -14.18
CA PRO A 87 -7.65 -1.91 -14.69
C PRO A 87 -8.51 -2.56 -13.60
N THR A 88 -7.90 -2.98 -12.49
CA THR A 88 -8.58 -3.64 -11.38
C THR A 88 -8.34 -2.91 -10.06
N PRO A 89 -9.30 -2.96 -9.12
CA PRO A 89 -9.14 -2.36 -7.81
C PRO A 89 -8.04 -3.03 -6.98
N TRP A 90 -7.87 -4.36 -7.12
CA TRP A 90 -6.82 -5.12 -6.43
C TRP A 90 -5.45 -4.60 -6.80
N ARG A 91 -5.19 -4.45 -8.10
CA ARG A 91 -3.91 -3.97 -8.60
C ARG A 91 -3.63 -2.54 -8.16
N ALA A 92 -4.65 -1.67 -8.16
CA ALA A 92 -4.53 -0.32 -7.61
C ALA A 92 -4.07 -0.33 -6.14
N VAL A 93 -4.74 -1.11 -5.30
CA VAL A 93 -4.44 -1.20 -3.86
C VAL A 93 -3.09 -1.84 -3.60
N GLN A 94 -2.74 -2.93 -4.29
CA GLN A 94 -1.45 -3.62 -4.13
C GLN A 94 -0.26 -2.72 -4.54
N GLU A 95 -0.45 -1.88 -5.56
CA GLU A 95 0.58 -0.92 -5.99
C GLU A 95 0.68 0.27 -5.04
N ALA A 96 -0.46 0.81 -4.58
CA ALA A 96 -0.47 1.88 -3.57
C ALA A 96 0.17 1.43 -2.26
N ALA A 97 -0.17 0.23 -1.77
CA ALA A 97 0.36 -0.32 -0.52
C ALA A 97 1.88 -0.49 -0.59
N TRP A 98 2.38 -1.03 -1.71
CA TRP A 98 3.82 -1.18 -1.93
C TRP A 98 4.55 0.16 -1.91
N ARG A 99 4.04 1.15 -2.65
CA ARG A 99 4.62 2.50 -2.66
C ARG A 99 4.62 3.11 -1.27
N ALA A 100 3.50 3.04 -0.54
CA ALA A 100 3.39 3.60 0.80
C ALA A 100 4.37 2.97 1.80
N LEU A 101 4.67 1.67 1.67
CA LEU A 101 5.62 0.97 2.55
C LEU A 101 7.09 1.20 2.20
N HIS A 102 7.40 1.56 0.95
CA HIS A 102 8.77 1.76 0.45
C HIS A 102 9.11 3.22 0.20
N ALA A 103 8.13 4.12 0.27
CA ALA A 103 8.41 5.53 0.29
C ALA A 103 9.27 5.84 1.52
N PRO A 104 10.29 6.70 1.39
CA PRO A 104 11.00 7.19 2.55
C PRO A 104 9.97 7.78 3.50
N VAL A 105 9.94 7.29 4.74
CA VAL A 105 9.25 7.99 5.83
C VAL A 105 9.80 9.41 5.76
N ALA A 106 8.91 10.39 5.62
CA ALA A 106 9.23 11.81 5.63
C ALA A 106 9.74 12.22 7.03
N GLN A 107 10.86 11.66 7.47
CA GLN A 107 11.53 11.97 8.73
C GLN A 107 12.32 13.28 8.62
N ASP A 108 12.54 13.81 7.41
CA ASP A 108 13.47 14.93 7.16
C ASP A 108 12.80 16.28 6.79
N TYR A 109 11.46 16.37 6.71
CA TYR A 109 10.81 17.64 6.31
C TYR A 109 10.30 18.49 7.49
N SER A 110 10.61 18.13 8.73
CA SER A 110 10.27 18.93 9.92
C SER A 110 11.31 19.99 10.29
N VAL A 111 12.32 20.24 9.46
CA VAL A 111 13.32 21.30 9.69
C VAL A 111 13.45 22.16 8.43
N ILE A 112 12.38 22.83 8.06
CA ILE A 112 12.51 24.15 7.43
C ILE A 112 12.06 25.16 8.47
N ASP A 113 13.09 25.72 9.08
CA ASP A 113 13.11 26.82 10.03
C ASP A 113 12.23 27.96 9.53
N GLU A 114 10.98 28.05 10.02
CA GLU A 114 10.24 29.30 10.00
C GLU A 114 10.79 30.19 11.12
N THR A 115 11.95 30.81 10.88
CA THR A 115 12.37 32.00 11.63
C THR A 115 11.72 33.21 10.95
N PRO A 116 10.77 33.90 11.60
CA PRO A 116 10.30 35.19 11.09
C PRO A 116 11.44 36.21 11.25
N ARG A 117 11.75 36.95 10.17
CA ARG A 117 12.55 38.17 10.24
C ARG A 117 11.70 39.34 10.74
#